data_AF-A0A1E7YRW7-F1
#
_entry.id   AF-A0A1E7YRW7-F1
#
_cell.length_a   1.000
_cell.length_b   1.000
_cell.length_c   1.000
_cell.angle_alpha   90.00
_cell.angle_beta   90.00
_cell.angle_gamma   90.00
#
_symmetry.space_group_name_H-M   'P 1'
#
loop_
_entity.id
_entity.type
_entity.pdbx_description
1 polymer ?
#
loop_
_entity_poly.entity_id
_entity_poly.type
_entity_poly.pdbx_seq_one_letter_code
_entity_poly.pdbx_strand_id
1 'polypeptide(L)' 'MNKEQSKHLAATFQAVALAELGYFGYQAMSADRWWIFCWSMGVFLWLEFGAFWTLQGVDDGR' A
#
# COMPACT_ATOMS: atom_id res chain seq x y z
N MET A 1 -11.90 -9.54 -13.28
CA MET A 1 -10.81 -10.15 -12.48
C MET A 1 -11.44 -11.23 -11.63
N ASN A 2 -10.89 -12.46 -11.63
CA ASN A 2 -11.44 -13.53 -10.78
C ASN A 2 -11.14 -13.21 -9.29
N LYS A 3 -11.98 -13.69 -8.36
CA LYS A 3 -11.87 -13.40 -6.91
C LYS A 3 -10.46 -13.69 -6.35
N GLU A 4 -9.81 -14.74 -6.84
CA GLU A 4 -8.43 -15.08 -6.44
C GLU A 4 -7.40 -14.06 -6.96
N GLN A 5 -7.54 -13.60 -8.20
CA GLN A 5 -6.63 -12.60 -8.78
C GLN A 5 -6.72 -11.26 -8.03
N SER A 6 -7.93 -10.86 -7.62
CA SER A 6 -8.11 -9.65 -6.82
C SER A 6 -7.45 -9.75 -5.44
N LYS A 7 -7.52 -10.93 -4.80
CA LYS A 7 -6.83 -11.18 -3.52
C LYS A 7 -5.31 -11.13 -3.67
N HIS A 8 -4.77 -11.76 -4.71
CA HIS A 8 -3.33 -11.70 -4.99
C HIS A 8 -2.86 -10.28 -5.31
N LEU A 9 -3.66 -9.52 -6.05
CA LEU A 9 -3.36 -8.13 -6.38
C LEU A 9 -3.37 -7.24 -5.11
N ALA A 10 -4.38 -7.39 -4.26
CA ALA A 10 -4.44 -6.68 -2.98
C ALA A 10 -3.24 -7.01 -2.08
N ALA A 11 -2.88 -8.30 -1.97
CA ALA A 11 -1.70 -8.72 -1.21
C ALA A 11 -0.40 -8.17 -1.79
N THR A 12 -0.30 -8.07 -3.12
CA THR A 12 0.86 -7.47 -3.79
C THR A 12 0.95 -5.97 -3.49
N PHE A 13 -0.17 -5.25 -3.53
CA PHE A 13 -0.20 -3.82 -3.18
C PHE A 13 0.24 -3.59 -1.73
N GLN A 14 -0.22 -4.41 -0.78
CA GLN A 14 0.22 -4.32 0.62
C GLN A 14 1.71 -4.62 0.78
N ALA A 15 2.23 -5.64 0.11
CA ALA A 15 3.65 -5.98 0.16
C ALA A 15 4.53 -4.84 -0.39
N VAL A 16 4.13 -4.24 -1.51
CA VAL A 16 4.83 -3.10 -2.11
C VAL A 16 4.75 -1.87 -1.20
N ALA A 17 3.56 -1.57 -0.66
CA ALA A 17 3.37 -0.43 0.24
C ALA A 17 4.25 -0.52 1.49
N LEU A 18 4.30 -1.69 2.12
CA LEU A 18 5.17 -1.96 3.28
C LEU A 18 6.64 -1.85 2.93
N ALA A 19 7.07 -2.37 1.77
CA ALA A 19 8.46 -2.29 1.32
C ALA A 19 8.88 -0.83 1.05
N GLU A 20 8.05 -0.05 0.37
CA GLU A 20 8.32 1.37 0.10
C GLU A 20 8.38 2.18 1.38
N LEU A 21 7.39 2.04 2.28
CA LEU A 21 7.39 2.76 3.55
C LEU A 21 8.58 2.35 4.41
N GLY A 22 8.93 1.06 4.44
CA GLY A 22 10.08 0.55 5.16
C GLY A 22 11.39 1.16 4.66
N TYR A 23 11.63 1.16 3.35
CA TYR A 23 12.88 1.66 2.77
C TYR A 23 12.95 3.20 2.77
N PHE A 24 11.97 3.86 2.16
CA PHE A 24 11.98 5.31 2.01
C PHE A 24 11.63 6.03 3.31
N GLY A 25 10.72 5.47 4.12
CA GLY A 25 10.41 6.02 5.44
C GLY A 25 11.63 5.98 6.37
N TYR A 26 12.36 4.85 6.41
CA TYR A 26 13.59 4.76 7.19
C TYR A 26 14.68 5.72 6.70
N GLN A 27 14.88 5.83 5.39
CA GLN A 27 15.85 6.79 4.85
C GLN A 27 15.45 8.25 5.12
N ALA A 28 14.17 8.57 5.01
CA ALA A 28 13.66 9.91 5.31
C ALA A 28 13.88 10.27 6.79
N MET A 29 13.61 9.34 7.71
CA MET A 29 13.84 9.54 9.14
C MET A 29 15.34 9.66 9.47
N SER A 30 16.19 8.80 8.90
CA SER A 30 17.64 8.85 9.16
C SER A 30 18.33 10.09 8.57
N ALA A 31 17.77 10.69 7.51
CA ALA A 31 18.26 11.93 6.91
C ALA A 31 17.55 13.20 7.45
N ASP A 32 16.69 13.07 8.47
CA ASP A 32 15.87 14.16 9.06
C ASP A 32 14.99 14.91 8.05
N ARG A 33 14.60 14.22 6.97
CA ARG A 33 13.76 14.74 5.87
C ARG A 33 12.31 14.36 6.09
N TRP A 34 11.69 14.92 7.13
CA TRP A 34 10.31 14.63 7.54
C TRP A 34 9.27 14.80 6.43
N TRP A 35 9.47 15.75 5.51
CA TRP A 35 8.55 15.91 4.38
C TRP A 35 8.52 14.69 3.44
N ILE A 36 9.67 14.02 3.25
CA ILE A 36 9.76 12.77 2.46
C ILE A 36 9.05 11.66 3.22
N PHE A 37 9.21 11.60 4.54
CA PHE A 37 8.49 10.63 5.36
C PHE A 37 6.98 10.81 5.25
N CYS A 38 6.46 12.04 5.35
CA CYS A 38 5.05 12.33 5.16
C CYS A 38 4.56 11.95 3.74
N TRP A 39 5.38 12.19 2.72
CA TRP A 39 5.08 11.77 1.36
C TRP A 39 5.02 10.24 1.22
N SER A 40 6.02 9.52 1.72
CA SER A 40 6.04 8.05 1.72
C SER A 40 4.86 7.46 2.51
N MET A 41 4.47 8.08 3.61
CA MET A 41 3.25 7.72 4.34
C MET A 41 1.99 7.96 3.50
N GLY A 42 1.93 9.06 2.75
CA GLY A 42 0.84 9.35 1.82
C GLY A 42 0.73 8.30 0.70
N VAL A 43 1.86 7.91 0.10
CA VAL A 43 1.91 6.83 -0.91
C VAL A 43 1.47 5.50 -0.31
N PHE A 44 1.94 5.16 0.89
CA PHE A 44 1.52 3.96 1.62
C PHE A 44 0.00 3.92 1.81
N LEU A 45 -0.59 4.99 2.34
CA LEU A 45 -2.04 5.07 2.55
C LEU A 45 -2.82 4.99 1.23
N TRP A 46 -2.29 5.57 0.15
CA TRP A 46 -2.90 5.50 -1.17
C TRP A 46 -2.89 4.08 -1.75
N LEU A 47 -1.80 3.34 -1.58
CA LEU A 47 -1.71 1.93 -2.00
C LEU A 47 -2.59 1.01 -1.15
N GLU A 48 -2.64 1.21 0.18
CA GLU A 48 -3.56 0.49 1.06
C GLU A 48 -5.03 0.77 0.70
N PHE A 49 -5.36 2.01 0.35
CA PHE A 49 -6.69 2.36 -0.15
C PHE A 49 -6.99 1.66 -1.48
N GLY A 50 -6.02 1.59 -2.39
CA GLY A 50 -6.11 0.81 -3.62
C GLY A 50 -6.35 -0.68 -3.35
N ALA A 51 -5.62 -1.27 -2.40
CA ALA A 51 -5.81 -2.65 -1.97
C ALA A 51 -7.23 -2.89 -1.41
N PHE A 52 -7.72 -1.97 -0.57
CA PHE A 52 -9.08 -2.01 -0.04
C PHE A 52 -10.14 -1.97 -1.15
N TRP A 53 -9.99 -1.08 -2.13
CA TRP A 53 -10.89 -1.00 -3.30
C TRP A 53 -10.86 -2.27 -4.14
N THR A 54 -9.68 -2.87 -4.34
CA THR A 54 -9.59 -4.15 -5.07
C THR A 54 -10.29 -5.31 -4.37
N LEU A 55 -10.48 -5.22 -3.05
CA LEU A 55 -11.19 -6.22 -2.25
C LEU A 55 -12.71 -5.96 -2.16
N GLN A 56 -13.17 -4.71 -2.22
CA GLN A 56 -14.62 -4.41 -2.19
C GLN A 56 -15.41 -5.16 -3.27
N GLY A 57 -14.91 -5.21 -4.51
CA GLY A 57 -15.56 -5.95 -5.60
C GLY A 57 -15.51 -7.49 -5.49
N VAL A 58 -14.84 -8.04 -4.47
CA VAL A 58 -14.77 -9.49 -4.20
C VAL A 58 -15.80 -9.92 -3.17
N ASP A 59 -16.09 -9.07 -2.18
CA ASP A 59 -16.99 -9.36 -1.06
C ASP A 59 -18.48 -9.08 -1.36
N ASP A 60 -18.81 -8.23 -2.33
CA ASP A 60 -20.21 -7.98 -2.78
C ASP A 60 -20.90 -9.21 -3.42
N GLY A 61 -20.19 -10.33 -3.54
CA GLY A 61 -20.71 -11.58 -4.09
C GLY A 61 -20.73 -12.73 -3.08
N ARG A 62 -20.95 -12.46 -1.79
CA ARG A 62 -21.32 -13.47 -0.79
C ARG A 62 -22.83 -13.48 -0.57
#